data_AF-A0A068QMQ6-F1
#
_entry.id   AF-A0A068QMQ6-F1
#
_cell.length_a   1.000
_cell.length_b   1.000
_cell.length_c   1.000
_cell.angle_alpha   90.00
_cell.angle_beta   90.00
_cell.angle_gamma   90.00
#
_symmetry.space_group_name_H-M   'P 1'
#
loop_
_entity.id
_entity.type
_entity.pdbx_description
1 polymer ?
#
loop_
_entity_poly.entity_id
_entity_poly.type
_entity_poly.pdbx_seq_one_letter_code
_entity_poly.pdbx_strand_id
1 'polypeptide(L)'
;MYHSEIMTILILFHLSHYRNFKHFYLDHIWKYHHHDFPTLLSYTCFVSVAPSVLVPLCSYLTQLKGKPTGIAFIDSTSLRVCHNIRIPRHKVFEGVAQRGKTSMG
;
A
#
# COMPACT_ATOMS: atom_id res chain seq x y z
N MET A 1 -6.68 -18.91 -6.05
CA MET A 1 -5.56 -18.07 -5.62
C MET A 1 -5.62 -17.85 -4.12
N TYR A 2 -4.56 -18.23 -3.41
CA TYR A 2 -4.46 -18.10 -1.96
C TYR A 2 -4.10 -16.66 -1.55
N HIS A 3 -4.45 -16.28 -0.31
CA HIS A 3 -4.14 -14.95 0.22
C HIS A 3 -2.64 -14.66 0.21
N SER A 4 -1.81 -15.67 0.51
CA SER A 4 -0.34 -15.57 0.45
C SER A 4 0.17 -15.27 -0.97
N GLU A 5 -0.39 -15.90 -2.01
CA GLU A 5 0.01 -15.65 -3.40
C GLU A 5 -0.28 -14.21 -3.83
N ILE A 6 -1.47 -13.70 -3.46
CA ILE A 6 -1.86 -12.31 -3.75
C ILE A 6 -0.93 -11.34 -3.01
N MET A 7 -0.63 -11.60 -1.74
CA MET A 7 0.32 -10.81 -0.96
C MET A 7 1.71 -10.81 -1.60
N THR A 8 2.20 -11.97 -2.04
CA THR A 8 3.51 -12.10 -2.70
C THR A 8 3.58 -11.27 -3.99
N ILE A 9 2.54 -11.30 -4.83
CA ILE A 9 2.51 -10.51 -6.06
C ILE A 9 2.50 -9.00 -5.77
N LEU A 10 1.75 -8.57 -4.75
CA LEU A 10 1.74 -7.15 -4.34
C LEU A 10 3.10 -6.70 -3.81
N ILE A 11 3.77 -7.53 -3.00
CA ILE A 11 5.12 -7.25 -2.51
C ILE A 11 6.10 -7.20 -3.68
N LEU A 12 6.05 -8.19 -4.58
CA LEU A 12 6.91 -8.28 -5.75
C LEU A 12 6.73 -7.07 -6.67
N PHE A 13 5.50 -6.58 -6.84
CA PHE A 13 5.25 -5.34 -7.58
C PHE A 13 6.06 -4.17 -7.01
N HIS A 14 5.98 -3.96 -5.68
CA HIS A 14 6.72 -2.88 -5.02
C HIS A 14 8.24 -3.05 -5.11
N LEU A 15 8.75 -4.29 -5.11
CA LEU A 15 10.18 -4.59 -5.27
C LEU A 15 10.66 -4.49 -6.72
N SER A 16 9.79 -4.72 -7.69
CA SER A 16 10.13 -4.79 -9.11
C SER A 16 10.34 -3.44 -9.79
N HIS A 17 10.09 -2.33 -9.07
CA HIS A 17 10.19 -0.94 -9.58
C HIS A 17 9.31 -0.62 -10.79
N TYR A 18 8.33 -1.45 -11.14
CA TYR A 18 7.35 -1.11 -12.18
C TYR A 18 6.47 0.06 -11.73
N ARG A 19 6.26 1.03 -12.63
CA ARG A 19 5.38 2.19 -12.34
C ARG A 19 3.90 1.85 -12.37
N ASN A 20 3.51 0.89 -13.21
CA ASN A 20 2.11 0.54 -13.46
C ASN A 20 1.86 -0.93 -13.13
N PHE A 21 0.90 -1.18 -12.23
CA PHE A 21 0.54 -2.51 -11.80
C PHE A 21 0.01 -3.40 -12.95
N LYS A 22 -0.76 -2.83 -13.88
CA LYS A 22 -1.30 -3.59 -15.03
C LYS A 22 -0.20 -4.14 -15.92
N HIS A 23 0.82 -3.33 -16.20
CA HIS A 23 1.97 -3.73 -17.01
C HIS A 23 2.82 -4.77 -16.28
N PHE A 24 3.06 -4.59 -14.98
CA PHE A 24 3.70 -5.60 -14.15
C PHE A 24 2.92 -6.93 -14.18
N TYR A 25 1.61 -6.89 -14.00
CA TYR A 25 0.81 -8.10 -13.92
C TYR A 25 0.74 -8.86 -15.25
N LEU A 26 0.48 -8.16 -16.36
CA LEU A 26 0.29 -8.80 -17.67
C LEU A 26 1.60 -9.12 -18.39
N ASP A 27 2.64 -8.27 -18.27
CA ASP A 27 3.86 -8.46 -19.04
C ASP A 27 4.97 -9.13 -18.24
N HIS A 28 4.88 -9.12 -16.91
CA HIS A 28 5.85 -9.78 -16.03
C HIS A 28 5.29 -11.06 -15.39
N ILE A 29 4.24 -10.93 -14.56
CA ILE A 29 3.69 -12.09 -13.83
C ILE A 29 3.10 -13.12 -14.80
N TRP A 30 2.22 -12.67 -15.69
CA TRP A 30 1.55 -13.56 -16.63
C TRP A 30 2.51 -14.20 -17.65
N LYS A 31 3.61 -13.51 -18.00
CA LYS A 31 4.54 -14.01 -19.00
C LYS A 31 5.62 -14.93 -18.43
N TYR A 32 6.20 -14.56 -17.28
CA TYR A 32 7.36 -15.25 -16.73
C TYR A 32 7.06 -16.10 -15.49
N HIS A 33 6.02 -15.75 -14.72
CA HIS A 33 5.69 -16.40 -13.45
C HIS A 33 4.34 -17.13 -13.46
N HIS A 34 3.73 -17.32 -14.63
CA HIS A 34 2.45 -18.01 -14.72
C HIS A 34 2.50 -19.45 -14.19
N HIS A 35 3.65 -20.13 -14.34
CA HIS A 35 3.84 -21.46 -13.80
C HIS A 35 3.94 -21.47 -12.27
N ASP A 36 4.47 -20.40 -11.68
CA ASP A 36 4.63 -20.27 -10.22
C ASP A 36 3.28 -20.01 -9.53
N PHE A 37 2.30 -19.50 -10.27
CA PHE A 37 0.94 -19.21 -9.80
C PHE A 37 -0.10 -20.00 -10.61
N PRO A 38 -0.27 -21.31 -10.38
CA PRO A 38 -1.16 -22.14 -11.19
C PRO A 38 -2.65 -21.75 -11.09
N THR A 39 -3.03 -20.98 -10.06
CA THR A 39 -4.39 -20.44 -9.89
C THR A 39 -4.46 -18.91 -10.09
N LEU A 40 -3.57 -18.36 -10.92
CA LEU A 40 -3.49 -16.93 -11.24
C LEU A 40 -4.81 -16.41 -11.81
N LEU A 41 -5.34 -15.34 -11.22
CA LEU A 41 -6.57 -14.71 -11.66
C LEU A 41 -6.34 -13.84 -12.91
N SER A 42 -7.41 -13.52 -13.64
CA SER A 42 -7.34 -12.44 -14.62
C SER A 42 -7.03 -11.10 -13.93
N TYR A 43 -6.47 -10.13 -14.66
CA TYR A 43 -6.13 -8.82 -14.10
C TYR A 43 -7.30 -8.13 -13.39
N THR A 44 -8.49 -8.14 -13.99
CA THR A 44 -9.68 -7.48 -13.42
C THR A 44 -10.16 -8.18 -12.15
N CYS A 45 -10.17 -9.52 -12.14
CA CYS A 45 -10.49 -10.29 -10.93
C CYS A 45 -9.45 -10.07 -9.84
N PHE A 46 -8.15 -10.07 -10.19
CA PHE A 46 -7.08 -9.80 -9.22
C PHE A 46 -7.27 -8.44 -8.54
N VAL A 47 -7.51 -7.37 -9.31
CA VAL A 47 -7.71 -6.02 -8.75
C VAL A 47 -8.93 -5.97 -7.81
N SER A 48 -9.99 -6.73 -8.11
CA SER A 48 -11.17 -6.79 -7.24
C SER A 48 -10.90 -7.51 -5.90
N VAL A 49 -10.00 -8.50 -5.90
CA VAL A 49 -9.69 -9.31 -4.71
C VAL A 49 -8.52 -8.73 -3.91
N ALA A 50 -7.57 -8.04 -4.54
CA ALA A 50 -6.37 -7.49 -3.87
C ALA A 50 -6.63 -6.71 -2.56
N PRO A 51 -7.73 -5.93 -2.42
CA PRO A 51 -8.03 -5.26 -1.14
C PRO A 51 -8.28 -6.22 0.03
N SER A 52 -8.70 -7.46 -0.21
CA SER A 52 -9.01 -8.44 0.86
C SER A 52 -7.78 -8.83 1.68
N VAL A 53 -6.58 -8.75 1.08
CA VAL A 53 -5.33 -9.10 1.76
C VAL A 53 -4.66 -7.93 2.46
N LEU A 54 -5.26 -6.73 2.46
CA LEU A 54 -4.63 -5.54 3.06
C LEU A 54 -4.34 -5.74 4.55
N VAL A 55 -5.32 -6.23 5.31
CA VAL A 55 -5.17 -6.46 6.77
C VAL A 55 -4.09 -7.51 7.07
N PRO A 56 -4.10 -8.73 6.49
CA PRO A 56 -3.05 -9.70 6.75
C PRO A 56 -1.67 -9.24 6.23
N LEU A 57 -1.60 -8.49 5.13
CA LEU A 57 -0.36 -7.91 4.63
C LEU A 57 0.24 -6.90 5.61
N CYS A 58 -0.58 -5.98 6.15
CA CYS A 58 -0.13 -5.03 7.16
C CYS A 58 0.34 -5.74 8.44
N SER A 59 -0.37 -6.78 8.87
CA SER A 59 0.04 -7.60 10.03
C SER A 59 1.39 -8.27 9.79
N TYR A 60 1.55 -8.93 8.64
CA TYR A 60 2.80 -9.59 8.24
C TYR A 60 3.98 -8.59 8.20
N LEU A 61 3.81 -7.46 7.50
CA LEU A 61 4.85 -6.43 7.41
C LEU A 61 5.19 -5.83 8.78
N THR A 62 4.21 -5.72 9.69
CA THR A 62 4.45 -5.22 11.04
C THR A 62 5.29 -6.20 11.87
N GLN A 63 5.08 -7.50 11.71
CA GLN A 63 5.90 -8.52 12.38
C GLN A 63 7.34 -8.53 11.86
N LEU A 64 7.56 -8.18 10.60
CA LEU A 64 8.91 -8.06 10.03
C LEU A 64 9.66 -6.80 10.50
N LYS A 65 8.99 -5.81 11.10
CA LYS A 65 9.66 -4.61 11.60
C LYS A 65 10.57 -4.99 12.77
N GLY A 66 11.79 -4.47 12.76
CA GLY A 66 12.69 -4.55 13.90
C GLY A 66 12.12 -3.84 15.14
N LYS A 67 12.69 -4.14 16.31
CA LYS A 67 12.31 -3.44 17.55
C LYS A 67 12.50 -1.93 17.35
N PRO A 68 11.50 -1.10 17.69
CA PRO A 68 11.63 0.34 17.57
C PRO A 68 12.77 0.82 18.48
N THR A 69 13.76 1.50 17.92
CA THR A 69 14.94 2.02 18.63
C THR A 69 14.66 3.34 19.37
N GLY A 70 13.38 3.72 19.51
CA GLY A 70 12.95 5.01 20.06
C GLY A 70 12.94 6.17 19.06
N ILE A 71 13.51 5.98 17.86
CA ILE A 71 13.53 6.97 16.78
C ILE A 71 12.75 6.40 15.59
N ALA A 72 11.62 7.03 15.26
CA ALA A 72 10.85 6.71 14.08
C ALA A 72 11.05 7.82 13.04
N PHE A 73 11.60 7.46 11.87
CA PHE A 73 11.63 8.36 10.73
C PHE A 73 10.29 8.26 10.01
N ILE A 74 9.51 9.33 10.08
CA ILE A 74 8.30 9.51 9.28
C ILE A 74 8.69 10.49 8.18
N ASP A 75 8.47 10.12 6.91
CA ASP A 75 8.69 11.06 5.81
C ASP A 75 7.81 12.31 6.01
N SER A 76 8.27 13.45 5.53
CA SER A 76 7.59 14.75 5.63
C SER A 76 6.28 14.82 4.83
N THR A 77 5.75 13.69 4.36
CA THR A 77 4.51 13.61 3.60
C THR A 77 3.35 14.11 4.46
N SER A 78 2.79 15.27 4.11
CA SER A 78 1.62 15.80 4.81
C SER A 78 0.42 14.89 4.63
N LEU A 79 -0.20 14.46 5.73
CA LEU A 79 -1.46 13.74 5.72
C LEU A 79 -2.63 14.73 5.60
N ARG A 80 -3.24 14.78 4.41
CA ARG A 80 -4.38 15.65 4.12
C ARG A 80 -5.65 15.10 4.79
N VAL A 81 -5.98 15.61 5.97
CA VAL A 81 -7.24 15.25 6.67
C VAL A 81 -8.44 16.09 6.22
N CYS A 82 -8.23 17.33 5.82
CA CYS A 82 -9.28 18.21 5.32
C CYS A 82 -8.72 19.31 4.38
N HIS A 83 -9.62 20.02 3.71
CA HIS A 83 -9.25 21.20 2.94
C HIS A 83 -8.99 22.40 3.88
N ASN A 84 -8.03 23.27 3.56
CA ASN A 84 -7.63 24.40 4.43
C ASN A 84 -8.81 25.29 4.87
N ILE A 85 -9.78 25.51 3.98
CA ILE A 85 -10.98 26.31 4.24
C ILE A 85 -11.88 25.67 5.32
N ARG A 86 -11.81 24.35 5.50
CA ARG A 86 -12.65 23.58 6.43
C ARG A 86 -12.01 23.39 7.81
N ILE A 87 -10.78 23.86 8.03
CA ILE A 87 -10.07 23.71 9.31
C ILE A 87 -10.93 24.14 10.51
N PRO A 88 -11.62 25.31 10.50
CA PRO A 88 -12.42 25.74 11.66
C PRO A 88 -13.66 24.88 11.96
N ARG A 89 -14.07 24.01 11.03
CA ARG A 89 -15.30 23.20 11.13
C ARG A 89 -15.02 21.71 11.20
N HIS A 90 -13.75 21.31 11.15
CA HIS A 90 -13.36 19.91 11.05
C HIS A 90 -13.32 19.23 12.44
N LYS A 91 -14.23 18.29 12.67
CA LYS A 91 -14.38 17.61 13.97
C LYS A 91 -13.80 16.19 14.05
N VAL A 92 -13.61 15.52 12.91
CA VAL A 92 -13.23 14.08 12.86
C VAL A 92 -11.85 13.79 13.48
N PHE A 93 -10.92 14.75 13.35
CA PHE A 93 -9.56 14.65 13.90
C PHE A 93 -9.27 15.82 14.85
N GLU A 94 -10.29 16.33 15.54
CA GLU A 94 -10.10 17.39 16.54
C GLU A 94 -9.13 16.90 17.64
N GLY A 95 -8.11 17.71 17.96
CA GLY A 95 -7.05 17.37 18.90
C GLY A 95 -5.98 16.38 18.39
N VAL A 96 -6.23 15.69 17.28
CA VAL A 96 -5.28 14.72 16.68
C VAL A 96 -4.51 15.35 15.52
N ALA A 97 -5.22 16.02 14.60
CA ALA A 97 -4.60 16.65 13.44
C ALA A 97 -4.32 18.13 13.68
N GLN A 98 -3.14 18.57 13.24
CA GLN A 98 -2.69 19.97 13.31
C GLN A 98 -2.18 20.43 11.94
N ARG A 99 -2.05 21.76 11.77
CA ARG A 99 -1.53 22.34 10.54
C ARG A 99 -0.02 22.08 10.45
N GLY A 100 0.38 21.19 9.55
CA GLY A 100 1.77 20.99 9.15
C GLY A 100 2.21 21.96 8.06
N LYS A 101 3.53 22.08 7.88
CA LYS A 101 4.15 22.73 6.72
C LYS A 101 4.67 21.65 5.77
N THR A 102 4.54 21.89 4.46
CA THR A 102 5.22 21.07 3.45
C THR A 102 6.42 21.83 2.91
N SER A 103 7.27 21.17 2.10
CA SER A 103 8.35 21.84 1.38
C SER A 103 7.88 23.01 0.50
N MET A 104 6.58 23.04 0.16
CA MET A 104 5.94 24.07 -0.66
C MET A 104 5.26 25.18 0.15
N GLY A 105 5.31 25.15 1.49
CA GLY A 105 4.64 26.12 2.37
C GLY A 105 3.31 25.62 2.95
#